data_AF-A0A2D6KEA8-F1
#
_entry.id   AF-A0A2D6KEA8-F1
#
_cell.length_a   1.000
_cell.length_b   1.000
_cell.length_c   1.000
_cell.angle_alpha   90.00
_cell.angle_beta   90.00
_cell.angle_gamma   90.00
#
_symmetry.space_group_name_H-M   'P 1'
#
loop_
_entity.id
_entity.type
_entity.pdbx_description
1 polymer ?
#
loop_
_entity_poly.entity_id
_entity_poly.type
_entity_poly.pdbx_seq_one_letter_code
_entity_poly.pdbx_strand_id
1 'polypeptide(L)'
;MKKQSLQKKLSPLQLEEREKEIKRITDKLTRKIKLPFTDKRKLTLGQLTADWLTKWAGSWTFILSFIVFLMLWMALNTYFWFRYLNGDPFDPFPFILLNLILSCLAALQAPIILMSQNRSAQRDRSRFEYDYKVNRKAEKEIREIKSQLDKIDRKMNKK
;
A
#
# COMPACT_ATOMS: atom_id res chain seq x y z
N MET A 1 -14.68 -29.83 -4.01
CA MET A 1 -15.37 -30.87 -3.22
C MET A 1 -14.48 -31.80 -2.36
N LYS A 2 -13.15 -31.94 -2.58
CA LYS A 2 -12.28 -32.84 -1.78
C LYS A 2 -11.91 -32.39 -0.34
N LYS A 3 -12.07 -31.11 0.01
CA LYS A 3 -11.77 -30.60 1.37
C LYS A 3 -12.79 -31.06 2.42
N GLN A 4 -14.06 -31.15 2.05
CA GLN A 4 -15.15 -31.54 2.97
C GLN A 4 -15.15 -33.04 3.30
N SER A 5 -14.66 -33.89 2.38
CA SER A 5 -14.58 -35.34 2.60
C SER A 5 -13.42 -35.78 3.50
N LEU A 6 -12.35 -34.96 3.62
CA LEU A 6 -11.21 -35.23 4.49
C LEU A 6 -11.41 -34.72 5.92
N GLN A 7 -12.16 -33.63 6.12
CA GLN A 7 -12.48 -33.12 7.45
C GLN A 7 -13.40 -34.05 8.24
N LYS A 8 -14.25 -34.83 7.56
CA LYS A 8 -15.26 -35.70 8.18
C LYS A 8 -14.69 -36.94 8.90
N LYS A 9 -13.35 -37.11 8.92
CA LYS A 9 -12.65 -38.28 9.49
C LYS A 9 -11.71 -37.94 10.65
N LEU A 10 -11.68 -36.69 11.13
CA LEU A 10 -10.72 -36.23 12.13
C LEU A 10 -11.45 -35.72 13.38
N SER A 11 -11.03 -36.20 14.56
CA SER A 11 -11.58 -35.80 15.87
C SER A 11 -11.32 -34.31 16.15
N PRO A 12 -12.19 -33.58 16.88
CA PRO A 12 -11.98 -32.17 17.22
C PRO A 12 -10.62 -31.87 17.85
N LEU A 13 -10.06 -32.79 18.65
CA LEU A 13 -8.70 -32.66 19.21
C LEU A 13 -7.60 -32.69 18.15
N GLN A 14 -7.76 -33.52 17.12
CA GLN A 14 -6.77 -33.66 16.04
C GLN A 14 -6.79 -32.47 15.08
N LEU A 15 -7.94 -31.79 14.94
CA LEU A 15 -8.05 -30.55 14.17
C LEU A 15 -7.28 -29.42 14.85
N GLU A 16 -7.36 -29.29 16.18
CA GLU A 16 -6.65 -28.26 16.93
C GLU A 16 -5.12 -28.45 16.91
N GLU A 17 -4.64 -29.70 17.00
CA GLU A 17 -3.21 -30.02 16.88
C GLU A 17 -2.67 -29.72 15.48
N ARG A 18 -3.43 -30.07 14.42
CA ARG A 18 -3.07 -29.76 13.04
C ARG A 18 -3.08 -28.27 12.77
N GLU A 19 -4.02 -27.51 13.32
CA GLU A 19 -4.02 -26.05 13.23
C GLU A 19 -2.81 -25.43 13.93
N LYS A 20 -2.42 -25.92 15.12
CA LYS A 20 -1.19 -25.50 15.79
C LYS A 20 0.06 -25.83 14.97
N GLU A 21 0.11 -26.99 14.34
CA GLU A 21 1.21 -27.41 13.48
C GLU A 21 1.30 -26.55 12.21
N ILE A 22 0.18 -26.31 11.54
CA ILE A 22 0.07 -25.40 10.38
C ILE A 22 0.51 -23.99 10.79
N LYS A 23 0.09 -23.50 11.95
CA LYS A 23 0.47 -22.18 12.46
C LYS A 23 1.98 -22.10 12.69
N ARG A 24 2.60 -23.14 13.27
CA ARG A 24 4.06 -23.22 13.44
C ARG A 24 4.83 -23.30 12.12
N ILE A 25 4.33 -24.06 11.14
CA ILE A 25 4.95 -24.17 9.80
C ILE A 25 4.84 -22.83 9.08
N THR A 26 3.65 -22.22 9.12
CA THR A 26 3.39 -20.90 8.55
C THR A 26 4.30 -19.85 9.20
N ASP A 27 4.44 -19.83 10.52
CA ASP A 27 5.33 -18.90 11.23
C ASP A 27 6.81 -19.14 10.86
N LYS A 28 7.25 -20.40 10.79
CA LYS A 28 8.62 -20.74 10.38
C LYS A 28 8.90 -20.32 8.95
N LEU A 29 7.97 -20.55 8.02
CA LEU A 29 8.06 -20.11 6.64
C LEU A 29 8.05 -18.58 6.55
N THR A 30 7.17 -17.91 7.27
CA THR A 30 7.07 -16.44 7.32
C THR A 30 8.34 -15.81 7.89
N ARG A 31 8.96 -16.46 8.89
CA ARG A 31 10.22 -16.01 9.50
C ARG A 31 11.43 -16.28 8.59
N LYS A 32 11.41 -17.36 7.79
CA LYS A 32 12.45 -17.69 6.81
C LYS A 32 12.34 -16.83 5.55
N ILE A 33 11.12 -16.48 5.15
CA ILE A 33 10.76 -15.47 4.14
C ILE A 33 10.64 -14.11 4.86
N LYS A 34 11.64 -13.75 5.66
CA LYS A 34 11.72 -12.38 6.19
C LYS A 34 11.96 -11.48 4.98
N LEU A 35 10.89 -10.98 4.40
CA LEU A 35 10.91 -10.17 3.18
C LEU A 35 11.91 -9.04 3.41
N PRO A 36 12.99 -8.93 2.60
CA PRO A 36 14.01 -7.90 2.79
C PRO A 36 13.46 -6.48 2.64
N PHE A 37 12.20 -6.33 2.22
CA PHE A 37 11.49 -5.07 2.01
C PHE A 37 10.79 -4.49 3.23
N THR A 38 10.79 -5.19 4.37
CA THR A 38 10.41 -4.54 5.63
C THR A 38 11.60 -3.74 6.13
N ASP A 39 12.06 -2.79 5.34
CA ASP A 39 13.08 -1.83 5.75
C ASP A 39 12.40 -0.91 6.77
N LYS A 40 12.53 -1.26 8.06
CA LYS A 40 12.15 -0.40 9.18
C LYS A 40 13.18 0.74 9.30
N ARG A 41 13.43 1.49 8.22
CA ARG A 41 14.08 2.79 8.40
C ARG A 41 13.17 3.59 9.30
N LYS A 42 13.74 4.22 10.32
CA LYS A 42 13.01 5.14 11.20
C LYS A 42 12.41 6.21 10.28
N LEU A 43 11.12 6.11 10.02
CA LEU A 43 10.40 7.07 9.20
C LEU A 43 10.58 8.43 9.86
N THR A 44 11.12 9.40 9.13
CA THR A 44 11.16 10.77 9.65
C THR A 44 9.74 11.28 9.83
N LEU A 45 9.51 12.19 10.78
CA LEU A 45 8.17 12.68 11.09
C LEU A 45 7.44 13.22 9.85
N GLY A 46 8.16 13.90 8.94
CA GLY A 46 7.62 14.36 7.67
C GLY A 46 7.18 13.22 6.72
N GLN A 47 7.83 12.07 6.78
CA GLN A 47 7.46 10.90 5.97
C GLN A 47 6.22 10.17 6.52
N LEU A 48 6.04 10.19 7.84
CA LEU A 48 4.84 9.66 8.50
C LEU A 48 3.61 10.54 8.21
N THR A 49 3.77 11.87 8.31
CA THR A 49 2.68 12.81 8.04
C THR A 49 2.30 12.79 6.57
N ALA A 50 3.25 12.73 5.64
CA ALA A 50 2.98 12.64 4.20
C ALA A 50 2.22 11.35 3.82
N ASP A 51 2.60 10.19 4.38
CA ASP A 51 1.89 8.94 4.13
C ASP A 51 0.47 8.95 4.68
N TRP A 52 0.30 9.49 5.89
CA TRP A 52 -1.01 9.60 6.53
C TRP A 52 -1.89 10.57 5.74
N LEU A 53 -1.36 11.74 5.38
CA LEU A 53 -2.05 12.75 4.59
C LEU A 53 -2.43 12.21 3.21
N THR A 54 -1.56 11.47 2.53
CA THR A 54 -1.87 10.88 1.21
C THR A 54 -3.00 9.86 1.32
N LYS A 55 -3.00 9.02 2.37
CA LYS A 55 -4.07 8.05 2.60
C LYS A 55 -5.40 8.72 2.96
N TRP A 56 -5.35 9.82 3.71
CA TRP A 56 -6.53 10.56 4.15
C TRP A 56 -7.13 11.40 3.01
N ALA A 57 -6.29 12.14 2.29
CA ALA A 57 -6.67 12.99 1.16
C ALA A 57 -7.13 12.19 -0.08
N GLY A 58 -6.72 10.93 -0.21
CA GLY A 58 -7.13 10.04 -1.30
C GLY A 58 -8.52 9.38 -1.10
N SER A 59 -9.21 9.63 0.01
CA SER A 59 -10.51 9.03 0.27
C SER A 59 -11.66 9.82 -0.38
N TRP A 60 -12.62 9.10 -0.97
CA TRP A 60 -13.85 9.69 -1.51
C TRP A 60 -14.66 10.45 -0.44
N THR A 61 -14.62 9.99 0.80
CA THR A 61 -15.29 10.66 1.94
C THR A 61 -14.68 12.01 2.28
N PHE A 62 -13.36 12.17 2.11
CA PHE A 62 -12.66 13.44 2.34
C PHE A 62 -13.07 14.48 1.31
N ILE A 63 -13.12 14.09 0.02
CA ILE A 63 -13.53 14.97 -1.08
C ILE A 63 -14.96 15.50 -0.83
N LEU A 64 -15.89 14.61 -0.49
CA LEU A 64 -17.27 14.98 -0.18
C LEU A 64 -17.37 15.91 1.04
N SER A 65 -16.66 15.60 2.12
CA SER A 65 -16.61 16.46 3.32
C SER A 65 -16.03 17.85 3.01
N PHE A 66 -15.02 17.92 2.14
CA PHE A 66 -14.39 19.17 1.74
C PHE A 66 -15.33 20.03 0.91
N ILE A 67 -16.07 19.43 -0.03
CA ILE A 67 -17.10 20.14 -0.82
C ILE A 67 -18.21 20.67 0.09
N VAL A 68 -18.69 19.87 1.05
CA VAL A 68 -19.70 20.31 2.03
C VAL A 68 -19.16 21.46 2.88
N PHE A 69 -17.90 21.39 3.33
CA PHE A 69 -17.27 22.47 4.07
C PHE A 69 -17.18 23.77 3.25
N LEU A 70 -16.81 23.69 1.97
CA LEU A 70 -16.79 24.85 1.07
C LEU A 70 -18.18 25.46 0.91
N MET A 71 -19.20 24.62 0.69
CA MET A 71 -20.59 25.07 0.58
C MET A 71 -21.08 25.73 1.88
N LEU A 72 -20.74 25.17 3.04
CA LEU A 72 -21.07 25.74 4.34
C LEU A 72 -20.37 27.09 4.55
N TRP A 73 -19.10 27.21 4.17
CA TRP A 73 -18.34 28.45 4.28
C TRP A 73 -18.91 29.56 3.39
N MET A 74 -19.25 29.22 2.14
CA MET A 74 -19.94 30.14 1.22
C MET A 74 -21.30 30.56 1.80
N ALA A 75 -22.10 29.61 2.27
CA ALA A 75 -23.41 29.88 2.87
C ALA A 75 -23.32 30.76 4.12
N LEU A 76 -22.33 30.53 4.99
CA LEU A 76 -22.08 31.37 6.17
C LEU A 76 -21.69 32.79 5.76
N ASN A 77 -20.79 32.97 4.78
CA ASN A 77 -20.41 34.31 4.31
C ASN A 77 -21.58 35.05 3.67
N THR A 78 -22.37 34.38 2.82
CA THR A 78 -23.56 34.97 2.19
C THR A 78 -24.68 35.26 3.21
N TYR A 79 -24.88 34.38 4.20
CA TYR A 79 -25.86 34.59 5.27
C TYR A 79 -25.45 35.74 6.19
N PHE A 80 -24.16 35.86 6.54
CA PHE A 80 -23.66 36.96 7.36
C PHE A 80 -23.80 38.31 6.64
N TRP A 81 -23.53 38.33 5.33
CA TRP A 81 -23.76 39.49 4.45
C TRP A 81 -25.23 39.90 4.40
N PHE A 82 -26.16 38.94 4.22
CA PHE A 82 -27.59 39.24 4.11
C PHE A 82 -28.28 39.54 5.46
N ARG A 83 -27.82 38.93 6.57
CA ARG A 83 -28.52 38.95 7.86
C ARG A 83 -27.99 39.98 8.85
N TYR A 84 -26.68 40.24 8.89
CA TYR A 84 -26.06 40.88 10.05
C TYR A 84 -25.55 42.31 9.81
N LEU A 85 -25.14 42.69 8.60
CA LEU A 85 -24.55 44.02 8.39
C LEU A 85 -24.68 44.49 6.92
N ASN A 86 -25.30 45.65 6.71
CA ASN A 86 -25.05 46.50 5.53
C ASN A 86 -23.61 47.08 5.58
N GLY A 87 -22.61 46.26 5.88
CA GLY A 87 -21.21 46.62 6.10
C GLY A 87 -20.28 45.60 5.45
N ASP A 88 -19.01 45.99 5.26
CA ASP A 88 -18.03 45.26 4.45
C ASP A 88 -18.01 43.75 4.77
N PRO A 89 -18.26 42.88 3.77
CA PRO A 89 -18.21 41.45 3.97
C PRO A 89 -16.78 41.03 4.36
N PHE A 90 -16.67 40.07 5.28
CA PHE A 90 -15.38 39.50 5.68
C PHE A 90 -14.63 38.86 4.50
N ASP A 91 -15.36 38.29 3.53
CA ASP A 91 -14.84 37.81 2.25
C ASP A 91 -15.85 38.14 1.12
N PRO A 92 -15.75 39.32 0.46
CA PRO A 92 -16.63 39.71 -0.63
C PRO A 92 -16.54 38.73 -1.80
N PHE A 93 -17.64 38.53 -2.52
CA PHE A 93 -17.62 37.81 -3.80
C PHE A 93 -16.60 38.47 -4.74
N PRO A 94 -15.55 37.78 -5.21
CA PRO A 94 -15.44 36.33 -5.52
C PRO A 94 -14.67 35.43 -4.50
N PHE A 95 -14.72 35.72 -3.20
CA PHE A 95 -14.07 34.96 -2.10
C PHE A 95 -12.54 34.88 -2.23
N ILE A 96 -11.87 36.03 -2.09
CA ILE A 96 -10.42 36.16 -2.29
C ILE A 96 -9.61 35.33 -1.29
N LEU A 97 -10.05 35.25 -0.03
CA LEU A 97 -9.36 34.49 1.00
C LEU A 97 -9.48 32.99 0.75
N LEU A 98 -10.66 32.53 0.37
CA LEU A 98 -10.89 31.12 0.02
C LEU A 98 -10.03 30.71 -1.17
N ASN A 99 -9.98 31.55 -2.20
CA ASN A 99 -9.17 31.31 -3.40
C ASN A 99 -7.67 31.25 -3.07
N LEU A 100 -7.18 32.15 -2.22
CA LEU A 100 -5.79 32.17 -1.79
C LEU A 100 -5.41 30.87 -1.07
N ILE A 101 -6.23 30.42 -0.12
CA ILE A 101 -5.99 29.19 0.65
C ILE A 101 -6.04 27.97 -0.28
N LEU A 102 -7.01 27.89 -1.18
CA LEU A 102 -7.14 26.79 -2.14
C LEU A 102 -5.95 26.73 -3.11
N SER A 103 -5.50 27.86 -3.61
CA SER A 103 -4.33 27.95 -4.48
C SER A 103 -3.05 27.50 -3.77
N CYS A 104 -2.87 27.88 -2.50
CA CYS A 104 -1.75 27.44 -1.67
C CYS A 104 -1.81 25.92 -1.41
N LEU A 105 -2.98 25.38 -1.06
CA LEU A 105 -3.20 23.94 -0.87
C LEU A 105 -2.86 23.14 -2.15
N ALA A 106 -3.33 23.61 -3.30
CA ALA A 106 -3.06 22.98 -4.59
C ALA A 106 -1.57 23.00 -4.94
N ALA A 107 -0.87 24.11 -4.69
CA ALA A 107 0.56 24.23 -4.93
C ALA A 107 1.39 23.25 -4.08
N LEU A 108 0.99 23.03 -2.82
CA LEU A 108 1.66 22.07 -1.93
C LEU A 108 1.32 20.61 -2.24
N GLN A 109 0.23 20.35 -2.96
CA GLN A 109 -0.23 18.99 -3.27
C GLN A 109 0.75 18.24 -4.18
N ALA A 110 1.24 18.89 -5.24
CA ALA A 110 2.16 18.30 -6.22
C ALA A 110 3.47 17.75 -5.60
N PRO A 111 4.23 18.50 -4.78
CA PRO A 111 5.46 17.99 -4.17
C PRO A 111 5.19 16.90 -3.12
N ILE A 112 4.09 16.97 -2.37
CA ILE A 112 3.71 15.92 -1.40
C ILE A 112 3.43 14.60 -2.13
N ILE A 113 2.65 14.67 -3.22
CA ILE A 113 2.40 13.51 -4.10
C ILE A 113 3.73 13.00 -4.67
N LEU A 114 4.59 13.88 -5.18
CA LEU A 114 5.89 13.50 -5.74
C LEU A 114 6.81 12.84 -4.71
N MET A 115 6.83 13.31 -3.46
CA MET A 115 7.59 12.68 -2.37
C MET A 115 7.06 11.28 -2.03
N SER A 116 5.73 11.12 -1.98
CA SER A 116 5.07 9.82 -1.76
C SER A 116 5.33 8.84 -2.91
N GLN A 117 5.32 9.34 -4.16
CA GLN A 117 5.66 8.58 -5.36
C GLN A 117 7.13 8.17 -5.37
N ASN A 118 8.07 9.10 -5.16
CA ASN A 118 9.51 8.82 -5.14
C ASN A 118 9.85 7.73 -4.11
N ARG A 119 9.21 7.78 -2.93
CA ARG A 119 9.37 6.76 -1.90
C ARG A 119 8.79 5.40 -2.29
N SER A 120 7.66 5.37 -2.99
CA SER A 120 7.07 4.13 -3.48
C SER A 120 7.93 3.52 -4.59
N ALA A 121 8.41 4.34 -5.53
CA ALA A 121 9.34 3.93 -6.58
C ALA A 121 10.66 3.36 -6.05
N GLN A 122 11.22 3.93 -4.97
CA GLN A 122 12.41 3.38 -4.33
C GLN A 122 12.16 1.98 -3.74
N ARG A 123 11.02 1.79 -3.06
CA ARG A 123 10.62 0.47 -2.53
C ARG A 123 10.42 -0.54 -3.67
N ASP A 124 9.79 -0.12 -4.75
CA ASP A 124 9.54 -0.97 -5.91
C ASP A 124 10.85 -1.34 -6.61
N ARG A 125 11.78 -0.40 -6.78
CA ARG A 125 13.12 -0.68 -7.33
C ARG A 125 13.85 -1.73 -6.52
N SER A 126 13.87 -1.60 -5.20
CA SER A 126 14.52 -2.61 -4.35
C SER A 126 13.82 -3.97 -4.50
N ARG A 127 12.47 -4.01 -4.61
CA ARG A 127 11.71 -5.25 -4.89
C ARG A 127 12.14 -5.91 -6.18
N PHE A 128 12.20 -5.13 -7.27
CA PHE A 128 12.65 -5.62 -8.56
C PHE A 128 14.08 -6.17 -8.52
N GLU A 129 15.01 -5.53 -7.82
CA GLU A 129 16.39 -6.03 -7.69
C GLU A 129 16.48 -7.39 -6.96
N TYR A 130 15.65 -7.60 -5.94
CA TYR A 130 15.60 -8.89 -5.25
C TYR A 130 14.95 -9.97 -6.09
N ASP A 131 13.80 -9.67 -6.71
CA ASP A 131 13.11 -10.61 -7.58
C ASP A 131 14.00 -11.02 -8.76
N TYR A 132 14.78 -10.09 -9.31
CA TYR A 132 15.81 -10.37 -10.31
C TYR A 132 16.87 -11.36 -9.79
N LYS A 133 17.40 -11.16 -8.57
CA LYS A 133 18.39 -12.08 -7.98
C LYS A 133 17.81 -13.48 -7.74
N VAL A 134 16.57 -13.57 -7.25
CA VAL A 134 15.88 -14.85 -7.04
C VAL A 134 15.66 -15.56 -8.37
N ASN A 135 15.16 -14.86 -9.40
CA ASN A 135 14.95 -15.43 -10.72
C ASN A 135 16.26 -15.92 -11.36
N ARG A 136 17.35 -15.16 -11.23
CA ARG A 136 18.68 -15.60 -11.71
C ARG A 136 19.19 -16.83 -10.97
N LYS A 137 18.90 -16.96 -9.68
CA LYS A 137 19.24 -18.16 -8.91
C LYS A 137 18.42 -19.37 -9.37
N ALA A 138 17.11 -19.19 -9.54
CA ALA A 138 16.23 -20.24 -10.05
C ALA A 138 16.65 -20.69 -11.48
N GLU A 139 17.02 -19.76 -12.35
CA GLU A 139 17.54 -20.06 -13.69
C GLU A 139 18.78 -20.97 -13.63
N LYS A 140 19.71 -20.68 -12.71
CA LYS A 140 20.91 -21.50 -12.50
C LYS A 140 20.56 -22.90 -11.99
N GLU A 141 19.69 -23.01 -10.99
CA GLU A 141 19.25 -24.29 -10.43
C GLU A 141 18.53 -25.15 -11.49
N ILE A 142 17.65 -24.56 -12.30
CA ILE A 142 16.98 -25.25 -13.43
C ILE A 142 18.01 -25.74 -14.46
N ARG A 143 19.00 -24.90 -14.80
CA ARG A 143 20.06 -25.28 -15.75
C ARG A 143 20.90 -26.44 -15.22
N GLU A 144 21.18 -26.47 -13.92
CA GLU A 144 21.91 -27.54 -13.27
C GLU A 144 21.12 -28.85 -13.27
N ILE A 145 19.82 -28.80 -12.94
CA ILE A 145 18.91 -29.95 -13.04
C ILE A 145 18.83 -30.47 -14.48
N LYS A 146 18.71 -29.58 -15.47
CA LYS A 146 18.71 -29.96 -16.90
C LYS A 146 20.00 -30.68 -17.29
N SER A 147 21.15 -30.18 -16.86
CA SER A 147 22.45 -30.81 -17.10
C SER A 147 22.54 -32.21 -16.47
N GLN A 148 21.98 -32.40 -15.27
CA GLN A 148 21.91 -33.71 -14.64
C GLN A 148 21.00 -34.67 -15.41
N LEU A 149 19.85 -34.19 -15.89
CA LEU A 149 18.92 -34.97 -16.70
C LEU A 149 19.55 -35.43 -18.02
N ASP A 150 20.24 -34.53 -18.73
CA ASP A 150 20.95 -34.86 -19.98
C ASP A 150 22.08 -35.89 -19.75
N LYS A 151 22.72 -35.88 -18.58
CA LYS A 151 23.74 -36.88 -18.22
C LYS A 151 23.12 -38.25 -17.96
N ILE A 152 21.95 -38.31 -17.35
CA ILE A 152 21.22 -39.56 -17.10
C ILE A 152 20.74 -40.15 -18.42
N ASP A 153 20.12 -39.33 -19.28
CA ASP A 153 19.63 -39.75 -20.60
C ASP A 153 20.74 -40.38 -21.46
N ARG A 154 21.89 -39.71 -21.54
CA ARG A 154 23.07 -40.25 -22.26
C ARG A 154 23.60 -41.57 -21.69
N LYS A 155 23.47 -41.82 -20.39
CA LYS A 155 23.86 -43.09 -19.77
C LYS A 155 22.87 -44.20 -20.09
N MET A 156 21.58 -43.91 -20.16
CA MET A 156 20.56 -44.90 -20.52
C MET A 156 20.62 -45.28 -21.99
N ASN A 157 20.89 -44.31 -22.88
CA ASN A 157 20.95 -44.55 -24.33
C ASN A 157 22.25 -45.21 -24.82
N LYS A 158 23.19 -45.50 -23.91
CA LYS A 158 24.48 -46.17 -24.18
C LYS A 158 24.47 -47.67 -23.81
N LYS A 159 23.31 -48.22 -23.46
CA LYS A 159 23.13 -49.61 -23.04
C LYS A 159 22.16 -50.31 -23.98
#